data_AF-A0A924G2I8-F1
#
_entry.id   AF-A0A924G2I8-F1
#
_cell.length_a   1.000
_cell.length_b   1.000
_cell.length_c   1.000
_cell.angle_alpha   90.00
_cell.angle_beta   90.00
_cell.angle_gamma   90.00
#
_symmetry.space_group_name_H-M   'P 1'
#
loop_
_entity.id
_entity.type
_entity.pdbx_description
1 polymer ?
#
loop_
_entity_poly.entity_id
_entity_poly.type
_entity_poly.pdbx_seq_one_letter_code
_entity_poly.pdbx_strand_id
1 'polypeptide(L)'
;MKQFSFIAFITIIVLIGCKSNKEEKETSAPLLDMKSFFKNGEKSTFRISPDGNFFSYRADYNGKMNIFVQKANDTIAIRVTSDTSRSIGGYFWKGSRIV
;
A
#
# COMPACT_ATOMS: atom_id res chain seq x y z
N MET A 1 -7.38 -54.09 43.68
CA MET A 1 -6.27 -53.38 43.00
C MET A 1 -6.57 -52.93 41.56
N LYS A 2 -7.62 -53.41 40.88
CA LYS A 2 -7.98 -52.96 39.51
C LYS A 2 -8.80 -51.65 39.45
N GLN A 3 -9.65 -51.39 40.46
CA GLN A 3 -10.51 -50.19 40.53
C GLN A 3 -9.70 -48.89 40.79
N PHE A 4 -8.68 -48.95 41.65
CA PHE A 4 -7.78 -47.82 41.94
C PHE A 4 -6.89 -47.45 40.74
N SER A 5 -6.53 -48.43 39.89
CA SER A 5 -5.75 -48.20 38.67
C SER A 5 -6.55 -47.49 37.58
N PHE A 6 -7.88 -47.62 37.57
CA PHE A 6 -8.77 -46.97 36.59
C PHE A 6 -9.03 -45.50 36.96
N ILE A 7 -9.15 -45.21 38.26
CA ILE A 7 -9.32 -43.85 38.80
C ILE A 7 -8.07 -42.99 38.59
N ALA A 8 -6.87 -43.58 38.73
CA ALA A 8 -5.59 -42.92 38.44
C ALA A 8 -5.42 -42.56 36.96
N PHE A 9 -6.05 -43.30 36.05
CA PHE A 9 -5.98 -43.05 34.61
C PHE A 9 -6.94 -41.93 34.17
N ILE A 10 -8.11 -41.83 34.81
CA ILE A 10 -9.09 -40.76 34.56
C ILE A 10 -8.61 -39.40 35.10
N THR A 11 -7.85 -39.37 36.19
CA THR A 11 -7.28 -38.13 36.74
C THR A 11 -6.12 -37.56 35.92
N ILE A 12 -5.38 -38.40 35.19
CA ILE A 12 -4.30 -37.98 34.28
C ILE A 12 -4.83 -37.31 33.00
N ILE A 13 -6.01 -37.71 32.50
CA ILE A 13 -6.60 -37.16 31.27
C ILE A 13 -7.12 -35.73 31.47
N VAL A 14 -7.58 -35.38 32.68
CA VAL A 14 -8.09 -34.03 33.00
C VAL A 14 -6.97 -32.97 32.99
N LEU A 15 -5.73 -33.36 33.30
CA LEU A 15 -4.58 -32.43 33.35
C LEU A 15 -4.02 -32.05 31.97
N ILE A 16 -4.37 -32.77 30.90
CA ILE A 16 -3.86 -32.51 29.53
C ILE A 16 -4.81 -31.58 28.73
N GLY A 17 -6.02 -31.33 29.24
CA GLY A 17 -7.08 -30.59 28.53
C GLY A 17 -6.94 -29.07 28.48
N CYS A 18 -6.05 -28.45 29.26
CA CYS A 18 -5.86 -26.99 29.23
C CYS A 18 -4.70 -26.59 28.30
N LYS A 19 -4.87 -26.79 26.99
CA LYS A 19 -4.19 -25.90 26.03
C LYS A 19 -5.07 -24.68 25.85
N SER A 20 -4.80 -23.66 26.65
CA SER A 20 -5.30 -22.30 26.44
C SER A 20 -4.99 -21.92 24.98
N ASN A 21 -6.04 -21.65 24.19
CA ASN A 21 -5.90 -21.03 22.90
C ASN A 21 -5.09 -19.74 23.12
N LYS A 22 -4.00 -19.55 22.40
CA LYS A 22 -3.26 -18.28 22.42
C LYS A 22 -4.25 -17.18 22.06
N GLU A 23 -4.68 -16.39 23.04
CA GLU A 23 -5.30 -15.10 22.79
C GLU A 23 -4.29 -14.28 21.98
N GLU A 24 -4.59 -14.01 20.71
CA GLU A 24 -3.91 -12.95 19.99
C GLU A 24 -4.16 -11.66 20.76
N LYS A 25 -3.10 -11.17 21.41
CA LYS A 25 -3.12 -9.90 22.12
C LYS A 25 -3.40 -8.81 21.09
N GLU A 26 -4.65 -8.36 20.98
CA GLU A 26 -5.03 -7.24 20.11
C GLU A 26 -4.20 -6.02 20.51
N THR A 27 -3.22 -5.68 19.68
CA THR A 27 -2.51 -4.41 19.78
C THR A 27 -3.32 -3.36 19.04
N SER A 28 -3.62 -2.24 19.73
CA SER A 28 -4.30 -1.10 19.11
C SER A 28 -3.57 -0.65 17.84
N ALA A 29 -4.34 -0.37 16.78
CA ALA A 29 -3.79 0.09 15.51
C ALA A 29 -2.95 1.36 15.70
N PRO A 30 -1.86 1.54 14.93
CA PRO A 30 -1.08 2.77 14.98
C PRO A 30 -1.94 3.99 14.68
N LEU A 31 -1.79 5.04 15.48
CA LEU A 31 -2.45 6.32 15.21
C LEU A 31 -1.78 7.00 14.01
N LEU A 32 -2.59 7.36 13.02
CA LEU A 32 -2.16 8.12 11.84
C LEU A 32 -2.61 9.58 11.96
N ASP A 33 -1.73 10.52 11.59
CA ASP A 33 -2.12 11.93 11.49
C ASP A 33 -3.20 12.11 10.41
N MET A 34 -4.24 12.89 10.73
CA MET A 34 -5.35 13.18 9.82
C MET A 34 -4.84 13.72 8.48
N LYS A 35 -3.80 14.57 8.50
CA LYS A 35 -3.23 15.15 7.27
C LYS A 35 -2.72 14.08 6.30
N SER A 36 -2.32 12.90 6.79
CA SER A 36 -1.84 11.80 5.96
C SER A 36 -2.91 11.20 5.06
N PHE A 37 -4.20 11.33 5.43
CA PHE A 37 -5.32 10.86 4.61
C PHE A 37 -5.66 11.82 3.46
N PHE A 38 -5.32 13.11 3.62
CA PHE A 38 -5.70 14.17 2.67
C PHE A 38 -4.52 14.72 1.86
N LYS A 39 -3.29 14.24 2.09
CA LYS A 39 -2.14 14.58 1.25
C LYS A 39 -2.26 13.90 -0.12
N ASN A 40 -1.62 14.51 -1.12
CA ASN A 40 -1.47 13.87 -2.43
C ASN A 40 -0.66 12.58 -2.30
N GLY A 41 -1.06 11.54 -3.06
CA GLY A 41 -0.25 10.33 -3.20
C GLY A 41 1.05 10.61 -3.97
N GLU A 42 2.07 9.78 -3.76
CA GLU A 42 3.38 9.98 -4.39
C GLU A 42 3.31 9.97 -5.92
N LYS A 43 2.58 9.00 -6.50
CA LYS A 43 2.35 8.88 -7.94
C LYS A 43 0.95 8.34 -8.21
N SER A 44 0.31 8.81 -9.26
CA SER A 44 -1.03 8.35 -9.67
C SER A 44 -1.22 8.45 -11.19
N THR A 45 -2.25 7.76 -11.71
CA THR A 45 -2.70 7.92 -13.10
C THR A 45 -1.58 7.72 -14.12
N PHE A 46 -0.95 6.55 -14.03
CA PHE A 46 0.08 6.12 -14.97
C PHE A 46 -0.50 5.95 -16.38
N ARG A 47 0.27 6.33 -17.40
CA ARG A 47 -0.05 6.10 -18.81
C ARG A 47 1.22 5.79 -19.60
N ILE A 48 1.15 4.81 -20.49
CA ILE A 48 2.25 4.45 -21.39
C ILE A 48 2.15 5.32 -22.66
N SER A 49 3.29 5.80 -23.17
CA SER A 49 3.33 6.52 -24.45
C SER A 49 2.98 5.58 -25.61
N PRO A 50 2.43 6.07 -26.74
CA PRO A 50 2.04 5.20 -27.85
C PRO A 50 3.18 4.38 -28.47
N ASP A 51 4.43 4.85 -28.37
CA ASP A 51 5.63 4.15 -28.83
C ASP A 51 6.25 3.24 -27.76
N GLY A 52 5.71 3.21 -26.53
CA GLY A 52 6.20 2.38 -25.43
C GLY A 52 7.51 2.83 -24.77
N ASN A 53 8.15 3.89 -25.28
CA ASN A 53 9.46 4.33 -24.77
C ASN A 53 9.38 5.10 -23.45
N PHE A 54 8.19 5.61 -23.11
CA PHE A 54 7.96 6.44 -21.95
C PHE A 54 6.71 6.02 -21.20
N PHE A 55 6.66 6.40 -19.93
CA PHE A 55 5.43 6.47 -19.17
C PHE A 55 5.31 7.82 -18.49
N SER A 56 4.08 8.24 -18.28
CA SER A 56 3.75 9.45 -17.55
C SER A 56 2.96 9.11 -16.31
N TYR A 57 2.99 9.99 -15.33
CA TYR A 57 2.17 9.90 -14.13
C TYR A 57 1.92 11.30 -13.58
N ARG A 58 0.98 11.42 -12.65
CA ARG A 58 0.79 12.62 -11.85
C ARG A 58 1.46 12.47 -10.50
N ALA A 59 2.19 13.48 -10.06
CA ALA A 59 2.78 13.55 -8.73
C ALA A 59 2.69 14.98 -8.18
N ASP A 60 2.91 15.13 -6.87
CA ASP A 60 2.84 16.42 -6.22
C ASP A 60 3.94 17.37 -6.71
N TYR A 61 3.55 18.61 -6.96
CA TYR A 61 4.43 19.75 -7.05
C TYR A 61 3.75 20.93 -6.35
N ASN A 62 4.34 21.39 -5.24
CA ASN A 62 3.80 22.47 -4.40
C ASN A 62 2.34 22.23 -3.97
N GLY A 63 1.97 21.00 -3.59
CA GLY A 63 0.62 20.68 -3.15
C GLY A 63 -0.40 20.50 -4.29
N LYS A 64 0.02 20.59 -5.56
CA LYS A 64 -0.83 20.37 -6.75
C LYS A 64 -0.30 19.23 -7.60
N MET A 65 -1.21 18.40 -8.10
CA MET A 65 -0.84 17.28 -8.97
C MET A 65 -0.43 17.79 -10.36
N ASN A 66 0.82 17.51 -10.73
CA ASN A 66 1.43 17.88 -12.00
C ASN A 66 1.86 16.65 -12.79
N ILE A 67 2.10 16.79 -14.09
CA ILE A 67 2.47 15.68 -14.97
C ILE A 67 3.98 15.52 -14.98
N PHE A 68 4.42 14.28 -14.83
CA PHE A 68 5.79 13.83 -14.96
C PHE A 68 5.87 12.81 -16.10
N VAL A 69 6.99 12.79 -16.81
CA VAL A 69 7.31 11.86 -17.89
C VAL A 69 8.66 11.21 -17.59
N GLN A 70 8.74 9.89 -17.73
CA GLN A 70 9.93 9.11 -17.47
C GLN A 70 10.14 8.12 -18.61
N LYS A 71 11.40 7.95 -19.03
CA LYS A 71 11.77 6.93 -20.01
C LYS A 71 11.67 5.55 -19.35
N ALA A 72 11.13 4.55 -20.06
CA ALA A 72 10.84 3.23 -19.49
C ALA A 72 12.07 2.53 -18.88
N ASN A 73 13.24 2.74 -19.49
CA ASN A 73 14.52 2.14 -19.06
C ASN A 73 15.38 3.11 -18.23
N ASP A 74 14.79 4.14 -17.64
CA ASP A 74 15.46 5.15 -16.83
C ASP A 74 14.75 5.26 -15.46
N THR A 75 15.43 5.82 -14.47
CA THR A 75 14.88 6.12 -13.13
C THR A 75 14.54 7.60 -12.98
N ILE A 76 15.01 8.45 -13.88
CA ILE A 76 14.82 9.90 -13.81
C ILE A 76 13.54 10.30 -14.54
N ALA A 77 12.64 10.98 -13.82
CA ALA A 77 11.44 11.59 -14.37
C ALA A 77 11.61 13.09 -14.55
N ILE A 78 11.09 13.62 -15.65
CA ILE A 78 11.02 15.04 -15.95
C ILE A 78 9.61 15.53 -15.66
N ARG A 79 9.49 16.61 -14.88
CA ARG A 79 8.22 17.30 -14.66
C ARG A 79 7.92 18.19 -15.87
N VAL A 80 6.82 17.94 -16.57
CA VAL A 80 6.45 18.68 -17.82
C VAL A 80 5.40 19.77 -17.60
N THR A 81 4.83 19.87 -16.40
CA THR A 81 3.93 20.97 -15.99
C THR A 81 4.32 21.51 -14.62
N SER A 82 4.03 22.78 -14.33
CA SER A 82 4.34 23.40 -13.03
C SER A 82 3.21 24.29 -12.52
N ASP A 83 1.95 23.86 -12.70
CA ASP A 83 0.78 24.59 -12.20
C ASP A 83 0.75 24.53 -10.67
N THR A 84 0.68 25.69 -10.03
CA THR A 84 0.58 25.87 -8.57
C THR A 84 -0.80 26.36 -8.13
N SER A 85 -1.64 26.77 -9.08
CA SER A 85 -3.00 27.25 -8.82
C SER A 85 -3.97 26.09 -8.61
N ARG A 86 -3.84 25.02 -9.39
CA ARG A 86 -4.74 23.86 -9.35
C ARG A 86 -4.04 22.55 -9.75
N SER A 87 -4.61 21.44 -9.29
CA SER A 87 -4.20 20.09 -9.70
C SER A 87 -4.70 19.77 -11.11
N ILE A 88 -3.87 19.13 -11.92
CA ILE A 88 -4.25 18.66 -13.25
C ILE A 88 -5.16 17.43 -13.11
N GLY A 89 -6.44 17.60 -13.45
CA GLY A 89 -7.46 16.57 -13.30
C GLY A 89 -7.39 15.42 -14.33
N GLY A 90 -6.90 15.69 -15.54
CA GLY A 90 -6.82 14.70 -16.61
C GLY A 90 -5.86 15.12 -17.72
N TYR A 91 -5.29 14.14 -18.40
CA TYR A 91 -4.33 14.32 -19.50
C TYR A 91 -4.23 13.03 -20.33
N PHE A 92 -3.70 13.13 -21.55
CA PHE A 92 -3.44 12.02 -22.46
C PHE A 92 -2.26 12.30 -23.37
N TRP A 93 -1.69 11.25 -23.96
CA TRP A 93 -0.62 11.35 -24.95
C TRP A 93 -1.18 11.77 -26.31
N LYS A 94 -0.65 12.85 -26.90
CA LYS A 94 -1.00 13.29 -28.26
C LYS A 94 -0.20 12.48 -29.29
N GLY A 95 -0.51 11.21 -29.43
CA GLY A 95 0.17 10.31 -30.37
C GLY A 95 1.64 10.05 -30.01
N SER A 96 2.43 9.62 -31.00
CA SER A 96 3.82 9.18 -30.83
C SER A 96 4.86 10.31 -30.85
N ARG A 97 4.46 11.56 -31.12
CA ARG A 97 5.38 12.69 -31.16
C ARG A 97 5.53 13.30 -29.77
N ILE A 98 6.72 13.19 -29.21
CA ILE A 98 7.16 13.98 -28.06
C ILE A 98 7.89 15.20 -28.65
N VAL A 99 7.25 16.37 -28.56
CA VAL A 99 7.86 17.68 -28.91
C VAL A 99 8.35 18.35 -27.65
#